data_AF-A0A0F9D476-F1
#
_entry.id   AF-A0A0F9D476-F1
#
_cell.length_a   1.000
_cell.length_b   1.000
_cell.length_c   1.000
_cell.angle_alpha   90.00
_cell.angle_beta   90.00
_cell.angle_gamma   90.00
#
_symmetry.space_group_name_H-M   'P 1'
#
loop_
_entity.id
_entity.type
_entity.pdbx_description
1 polymer ?
#
loop_
_entity_poly.entity_id
_entity_poly.type
_entity_poly.pdbx_seq_one_letter_code
_entity_poly.pdbx_strand_id
1 'polypeptide(L)' 'MQEPDIVKEEQMYGLGCMLEALRLEIRAISRRRDGDGGDAAQYESKADDMAQKGGMALSHPVPSSETRNR' A
#
# COMPACT_ATOMS: atom_id res chain seq x y z
N MET A 1 29.89 -2.03 8.46
CA MET A 1 28.42 -2.14 8.35
C MET A 1 28.03 -1.17 7.25
N GLN A 2 27.46 -1.65 6.14
CA GLN A 2 27.06 -0.78 5.02
C GLN A 2 25.72 -0.15 5.41
N GLU A 3 25.65 1.18 5.50
CA GLU A 3 24.40 1.86 5.85
C GLU A 3 23.35 1.54 4.79
N PRO A 4 22.13 1.13 5.19
CA PRO A 4 21.05 0.91 4.23
C PRO A 4 20.69 2.23 3.56
N ASP A 5 20.52 2.17 2.24
CA ASP A 5 20.07 3.31 1.44
C ASP A 5 18.59 3.56 1.75
N ILE A 6 18.34 4.46 2.70
CA ILE A 6 17.00 4.81 3.20
C ILE A 6 16.05 5.15 2.05
N VAL A 7 16.54 5.82 1.00
CA VAL A 7 15.72 6.18 -0.16
C VAL A 7 15.27 4.92 -0.91
N LYS A 8 16.17 3.96 -1.12
CA LYS A 8 15.81 2.69 -1.77
C LYS A 8 14.84 1.85 -0.92
N GLU A 9 15.02 1.82 0.39
CA GLU A 9 14.12 1.09 1.29
C GLU A 9 12.70 1.67 1.25
N GLU A 10 12.56 2.99 1.31
CA GLU A 10 11.26 3.67 1.22
C GLU A 10 10.63 3.53 -0.16
N GLN A 11 11.44 3.57 -1.22
CA GLN A 11 10.95 3.30 -2.58
C GLN A 11 10.42 1.86 -2.70
N MET A 12 11.13 0.86 -2.18
CA MET A 12 10.67 -0.53 -2.19
C MET A 12 9.40 -0.71 -1.36
N TYR A 13 9.34 -0.08 -0.18
CA TYR A 13 8.13 -0.08 0.65
C TYR A 13 6.95 0.54 -0.11
N GLY A 14 7.15 1.72 -0.70
CA GLY A 14 6.12 2.42 -1.44
C GLY A 14 5.60 1.61 -2.64
N LEU A 15 6.50 1.01 -3.42
CA LEU A 15 6.13 0.10 -4.50
C LEU A 15 5.37 -1.14 -3.99
N GLY A 16 5.77 -1.70 -2.85
CA GLY A 16 5.08 -2.82 -2.21
C GLY A 16 3.65 -2.46 -1.81
N CYS A 17 3.44 -1.26 -1.24
CA CYS A 17 2.11 -0.75 -0.93
C CYS A 17 1.25 -0.58 -2.19
N MET A 18 1.80 -0.03 -3.27
CA MET A 18 1.06 0.13 -4.54
C MET A 18 0.67 -1.23 -5.14
N LEU A 19 1.53 -2.25 -5.06
CA LEU A 19 1.21 -3.60 -5.51
C LEU A 19 0.10 -4.25 -4.69
N GLU A 20 0.12 -4.08 -3.36
CA GLU A 20 -0.93 -4.60 -2.50
C GLU A 20 -2.26 -3.86 -2.72
N ALA A 21 -2.24 -2.55 -2.99
CA ALA A 21 -3.43 -1.80 -3.38
C ALA A 21 -4.11 -2.40 -4.62
N LEU A 22 -3.35 -2.63 -5.70
CA LEU A 22 -3.86 -3.26 -6.93
C LEU A 22 -4.41 -4.66 -6.67
N ARG A 23 -3.74 -5.46 -5.83
CA ARG A 23 -4.21 -6.80 -5.46
C ARG A 23 -5.55 -6.75 -4.73
N LEU A 24 -5.74 -5.77 -3.86
CA LEU A 24 -6.98 -5.56 -3.11
C LEU A 24 -8.12 -5.09 -4.03
N GLU A 25 -7.86 -4.19 -4.97
CA GLU A 25 -8.83 -3.78 -6.00
C GLU A 25 -9.31 -4.97 -6.84
N ILE A 26 -8.40 -5.82 -7.31
CA ILE A 26 -8.73 -7.05 -8.06
C ILE A 26 -9.63 -7.96 -7.20
N ARG A 27 -9.35 -8.06 -5.90
CA ARG A 27 -10.16 -8.86 -4.99
C ARG A 27 -11.54 -8.25 -4.76
N ALA A 28 -11.66 -6.93 -4.62
CA ALA A 28 -12.95 -6.25 -4.51
C ALA A 28 -13.81 -6.48 -5.76
N ILE A 29 -13.21 -6.33 -6.95
CA ILE A 29 -13.88 -6.60 -8.24
C ILE A 29 -14.37 -8.05 -8.31
N SER A 30 -13.54 -9.01 -7.88
CA SER A 30 -13.91 -10.43 -7.85
C SER A 30 -15.11 -10.67 -6.92
N ARG A 31 -15.12 -10.05 -5.73
CA ARG A 31 -16.22 -10.16 -4.77
C ARG A 31 -17.53 -9.57 -5.28
N ARG A 32 -17.47 -8.40 -5.95
CA ARG A 32 -18.64 -7.79 -6.61
C ARG A 32 -19.23 -8.73 -7.66
N ARG A 33 -18.38 -9.43 -8.42
CA ARG A 33 -18.81 -10.39 -9.44
C ARG A 33 -19.55 -11.59 -8.85
N ASP A 34 -19.10 -12.07 -7.70
CA ASP A 34 -19.69 -13.23 -7.01
C ASP A 34 -20.94 -12.87 -6.17
N GLY A 35 -21.35 -11.60 -6.16
CA GLY A 35 -22.53 -11.10 -5.43
C GLY A 35 -22.30 -10.81 -3.94
N ASP A 36 -21.05 -10.92 -3.47
CA ASP A 36 -20.63 -10.67 -2.09
C ASP A 36 -20.15 -9.21 -1.93
N GLY A 37 -21.09 -8.27 -2.10
CA GLY A 37 -20.78 -6.83 -2.15
C GLY A 37 -20.34 -6.23 -0.81
N GLY A 38 -20.68 -6.86 0.32
CA GLY A 38 -20.28 -6.39 1.65
C GLY A 38 -18.78 -6.51 1.91
N ASP A 39 -18.19 -7.62 1.48
CA ASP A 39 -16.74 -7.85 1.54
C ASP A 39 -15.97 -6.90 0.60
N ALA A 40 -16.55 -6.54 -0.55
CA ALA A 40 -15.88 -5.73 -1.56
C ALA A 40 -15.50 -4.32 -1.06
N ALA A 41 -16.41 -3.63 -0.36
CA ALA A 41 -16.16 -2.28 0.16
C ALA A 41 -14.99 -2.25 1.17
N GLN A 42 -14.80 -3.32 1.95
CA GLN A 42 -13.68 -3.45 2.87
C GLN A 42 -12.35 -3.54 2.11
N TYR A 43 -12.30 -4.30 1.01
CA TYR A 43 -11.09 -4.42 0.20
C TYR A 43 -10.75 -3.10 -0.52
N GLU A 44 -11.76 -2.36 -0.98
CA GLU A 44 -11.57 -1.02 -1.57
C GLU A 44 -10.99 -0.03 -0.56
N SER A 45 -11.56 0.05 0.63
CA SER A 45 -11.01 0.93 1.69
C SER A 45 -9.56 0.57 2.04
N LYS A 46 -9.22 -0.72 2.08
CA LYS A 46 -7.83 -1.14 2.30
C LYS A 46 -6.91 -0.83 1.11
N ALA A 47 -7.44 -0.89 -0.11
CA ALA A 47 -6.68 -0.53 -1.31
C ALA A 47 -6.32 0.95 -1.28
N ASP A 48 -7.27 1.82 -0.94
CA ASP A 48 -7.07 3.26 -0.78
C ASP A 48 -6.01 3.56 0.28
N ASP A 49 -6.07 2.91 1.44
CA ASP A 49 -5.07 3.04 2.51
C ASP A 49 -3.66 2.68 2.03
N MET A 50 -3.53 1.61 1.25
CA MET A 50 -2.24 1.17 0.70
C MET A 50 -1.75 2.11 -0.39
N ALA A 51 -2.63 2.58 -1.27
CA ALA A 51 -2.29 3.56 -2.29
C ALA A 51 -1.80 4.88 -1.66
N GLN A 52 -2.46 5.33 -0.58
CA GLN A 52 -2.04 6.51 0.16
C GLN A 52 -0.65 6.34 0.78
N LYS A 53 -0.41 5.21 1.48
CA LYS A 53 0.91 4.90 2.07
C LYS A 53 2.00 4.81 1.01
N GLY A 54 1.71 4.13 -0.11
CA GLY A 54 2.61 4.02 -1.24
C GLY A 54 2.95 5.37 -1.85
N GLY A 55 1.93 6.20 -2.10
CA GLY A 55 2.08 7.56 -2.62
C GLY A 55 2.91 8.46 -1.71
N MET A 56 2.72 8.38 -0.39
CA MET A 56 3.53 9.13 0.58
C MET A 56 5.00 8.71 0.54
N ALA A 57 5.29 7.40 0.60
CA ALA A 57 6.66 6.88 0.57
C ALA A 57 7.40 7.19 -0.73
N LEU A 58 6.69 7.20 -1.87
CA LEU A 58 7.28 7.48 -3.19
C LEU A 58 7.45 8.99 -3.47
N SER A 59 6.60 9.84 -2.90
CA SER A 59 6.67 11.30 -3.10
C SER A 59 7.62 11.99 -2.12
N HIS A 60 7.72 11.48 -0.90
CA HIS A 60 8.54 12.06 0.17
C HIS A 60 9.22 10.91 0.94
N PRO A 61 10.28 10.29 0.38
CA PRO A 61 10.97 9.19 1.04
C PRO A 61 11.60 9.70 2.34
N VAL A 62 11.10 9.22 3.47
CA VAL A 62 11.55 9.57 4.83
C VAL A 62 11.93 8.30 5.58
N PRO A 63 12.92 8.32 6.47
CA PRO A 63 13.39 7.11 7.14
C PRO A 63 12.26 6.30 7.77
N SER A 64 12.25 4.98 7.53
CA SER A 64 11.22 4.06 8.04
C SER A 64 11.01 4.11 9.57
N SER A 65 12.02 4.55 10.32
CA SER A 65 11.96 4.77 11.77
C SER A 65 11.08 5.97 12.18
N GLU A 66 10.86 6.93 11.29
CA GLU A 66 10.09 8.15 11.56
C GLU A 66 8.61 8.02 11.14
N THR A 67 8.31 7.18 10.15
CA THR A 67 6.93 6.97 9.62
C THR A 67 6.17 5.83 10.30
N ARG A 68 6.83 4.77 10.78
CA ARG A 68 6.14 3.59 11.37
C ARG A 68 5.55 3.80 12.78
N ASN A 69 5.79 4.95 13.39
CA ASN A 69 5.32 5.31 14.74
C ASN A 69 4.21 6.38 14.76
N ARG A 70 3.66 6.76 13.60
CA ARG A 70 2.53 7.69 13.47
C ARG A 70 1.35 6.99 12.84
#